data_AF-A0A962CND7-F1
#
_entry.id   AF-A0A962CND7-F1
#
_cell.length_a   1.000
_cell.length_b   1.000
_cell.length_c   1.000
_cell.angle_alpha   90.00
_cell.angle_beta   90.00
_cell.angle_gamma   90.00
#
_symmetry.space_group_name_H-M   'P 1'
#
loop_
_entity.id
_entity.type
_entity.pdbx_description
1 polymer ?
#
loop_
_entity_poly.entity_id
_entity_poly.type
_entity_poly.pdbx_seq_one_letter_code
_entity_poly.pdbx_strand_id
1 'polypeptide(L)'
;MKNLSSLSKAQICLGLTLLCMLGGYFSSLYLVALAIGIITLATGFYFIQNAQESITCATDACKKLGHGDFETRLTNIAEDGEISEFLWSVNEMTDFMDAFVRESTAAMEYVSRNQYFRRIIEDGMHGNLLNGARVINQAT
;
A
#
# COMPACT_ATOMS: atom_id res chain seq x y z
N MET A 1 12.54 -3.84 12.92
CA MET A 1 13.66 -3.19 12.21
C MET A 1 13.05 -2.08 11.38
N LYS A 2 13.19 -0.81 11.79
CA LYS A 2 12.52 0.33 11.13
C LYS A 2 13.30 0.73 9.88
N ASN A 3 12.94 0.18 8.73
CA ASN A 3 13.54 0.53 7.46
C ASN A 3 13.00 1.89 7.02
N LEU A 4 13.88 2.86 6.87
CA LEU A 4 13.57 4.28 6.69
C LEU A 4 12.69 4.52 5.45
N SER A 5 11.65 5.33 5.62
CA SER A 5 10.76 5.85 4.57
C SER A 5 11.55 6.26 3.31
N SER A 6 11.01 6.03 2.12
CA SER A 6 11.64 6.45 0.85
C SER A 6 11.99 7.94 0.85
N LEU A 7 11.19 8.74 1.54
CA LEU A 7 11.40 10.17 1.78
C LEU A 7 12.60 10.44 2.71
N SER A 8 12.80 9.60 3.72
CA SER A 8 13.96 9.66 4.61
C SER A 8 15.25 9.21 3.92
N LYS A 9 15.19 8.19 3.04
CA LYS A 9 16.33 7.80 2.19
C LYS A 9 16.74 8.93 1.23
N ALA A 10 15.76 9.65 0.67
CA ALA A 10 16.01 10.83 -0.15
C ALA A 10 16.62 12.01 0.65
N GLN A 11 16.13 12.27 1.87
CA GLN A 11 16.68 13.29 2.77
C GLN A 11 18.12 12.98 3.20
N ILE A 12 18.44 11.70 3.46
CA ILE A 12 19.80 11.26 3.79
C ILE A 12 20.73 11.42 2.59
N CYS A 13 20.26 11.08 1.37
CA CYS A 13 21.03 11.31 0.14
C CYS A 13 21.32 12.81 -0.07
N LEU A 14 20.34 13.68 0.12
CA LEU A 14 20.51 15.14 0.03
C LEU A 14 21.42 15.71 1.13
N GLY A 15 21.41 15.14 2.33
CA GLY A 15 22.35 15.52 3.39
C GLY A 15 23.78 15.10 3.05
N LEU A 16 23.95 13.90 2.48
CA LEU A 16 25.26 13.35 2.10
C LEU A 16 25.87 14.11 0.91
N THR A 17 25.06 14.51 -0.09
CA THR A 17 25.52 15.34 -1.22
C THR A 17 26.08 16.67 -0.72
N LEU A 18 25.37 17.33 0.22
CA LEU A 18 25.74 18.63 0.75
C LEU A 18 27.03 18.56 1.57
N LEU A 19 27.21 17.49 2.35
CA LEU A 19 28.41 17.24 3.14
C LEU A 19 29.63 16.91 2.26
N CYS A 20 29.44 16.13 1.19
CA CYS A 20 30.48 15.85 0.20
C CYS A 20 30.90 17.12 -0.57
N MET A 21 29.96 17.99 -0.95
CA MET A 21 30.30 19.27 -1.61
C MET A 21 31.06 20.22 -0.68
N LEU A 22 30.65 20.33 0.59
CA LEU A 22 31.32 21.19 1.58
C LEU A 22 32.73 20.69 1.93
N GLY A 23 32.92 19.37 2.12
CA GLY A 23 34.23 18.77 2.41
C GLY A 23 35.18 18.76 1.21
N GLY A 24 34.63 18.61 -0.01
CA GLY A 24 35.40 18.64 -1.25
C GLY A 24 35.97 20.02 -1.58
N TYR A 25 35.25 21.11 -1.28
CA TYR A 25 35.65 22.50 -1.57
C TYR A 25 36.96 22.93 -0.87
N PHE A 26 37.27 22.33 0.28
CA PHE A 26 38.45 22.68 1.07
C PHE A 26 39.72 21.89 0.70
N SER A 27 39.61 20.86 -0.18
CA SER A 27 40.70 19.94 -0.50
C SER A 27 41.01 19.90 -2.01
N SER A 28 42.19 19.40 -2.40
CA SER A 28 42.62 19.22 -3.80
C SER A 28 41.86 18.14 -4.58
N LEU A 29 40.80 17.54 -4.00
CA LEU A 29 40.05 16.40 -4.52
C LEU A 29 38.60 16.75 -4.93
N TYR A 30 38.39 17.94 -5.50
CA TYR A 30 37.06 18.48 -5.84
C TYR A 30 36.28 17.63 -6.86
N LEU A 31 36.99 17.04 -7.85
CA LEU A 31 36.37 16.30 -8.95
C LEU A 31 35.69 15.00 -8.46
N VAL A 32 36.29 14.33 -7.47
CA VAL A 32 35.75 13.09 -6.88
C VAL A 32 34.52 13.40 -6.03
N ALA A 33 34.54 14.49 -5.27
CA ALA A 33 33.38 14.95 -4.49
C ALA A 33 32.17 15.28 -5.37
N LEU A 34 32.41 15.90 -6.54
CA LEU A 34 31.36 16.22 -7.50
C LEU A 34 30.76 14.95 -8.13
N ALA A 35 31.58 13.95 -8.47
CA ALA A 35 31.11 12.68 -8.99
C ALA A 35 30.23 11.92 -7.99
N ILE A 36 30.64 11.86 -6.71
CA ILE A 36 29.85 11.22 -5.64
C ILE A 36 28.52 11.97 -5.46
N GLY A 37 28.55 13.31 -5.45
CA GLY A 37 27.35 14.14 -5.36
C GLY A 37 26.32 13.83 -6.45
N ILE A 38 26.77 13.70 -7.71
CA ILE A 38 25.90 13.33 -8.83
C ILE A 38 25.27 11.95 -8.61
N ILE A 39 26.05 10.95 -8.16
CA ILE A 39 25.53 9.59 -7.91
C ILE A 39 24.45 9.62 -6.83
N THR A 40 24.71 10.30 -5.70
CA THR A 40 23.74 10.39 -4.59
C THR A 40 22.47 11.17 -4.96
N LEU A 41 22.56 12.17 -5.84
CA LEU A 41 21.39 12.85 -6.39
C LEU A 41 20.60 11.94 -7.33
N ALA A 42 21.29 11.19 -8.20
CA ALA A 42 20.66 10.25 -9.12
C ALA A 42 19.92 9.13 -8.36
N THR A 43 20.52 8.57 -7.30
CA THR A 43 19.83 7.59 -6.45
C THR A 43 18.65 8.20 -5.70
N GLY A 44 18.78 9.43 -5.20
CA GLY A 44 17.67 10.14 -4.55
C GLY A 44 16.49 10.38 -5.51
N PHE A 45 16.78 10.78 -6.74
CA PHE A 45 15.77 11.00 -7.78
C PHE A 45 15.04 9.71 -8.17
N TYR A 46 15.78 8.60 -8.29
CA TYR A 46 15.19 7.28 -8.55
C TYR A 46 14.21 6.84 -7.45
N PHE A 47 14.56 7.03 -6.18
CA PHE A 47 13.67 6.70 -5.06
C PHE A 47 12.38 7.54 -5.06
N ILE A 48 12.46 8.82 -5.43
CA ILE A 48 11.30 9.71 -5.50
C ILE A 48 10.35 9.27 -6.63
N GLN A 49 10.90 8.93 -7.81
CA GLN A 49 10.07 8.44 -8.92
C GLN A 49 9.33 7.16 -8.56
N ASN A 50 10.02 6.18 -7.98
CA ASN A 50 9.40 4.91 -7.58
C ASN A 50 8.30 5.11 -6.52
N ALA A 51 8.51 6.04 -5.57
CA ALA A 51 7.48 6.39 -4.59
C ALA A 51 6.24 7.04 -5.24
N GLN A 52 6.46 7.93 -6.22
CA GLN A 52 5.37 8.58 -6.94
C GLN A 52 4.56 7.59 -7.77
N GLU A 53 5.22 6.68 -8.49
CA GLU A 53 4.55 5.61 -9.25
C GLU A 53 3.71 4.71 -8.34
N SER A 54 4.23 4.35 -7.16
CA SER A 54 3.50 3.56 -6.16
C SER A 54 2.22 4.26 -5.70
N ILE A 55 2.29 5.57 -5.44
CA ILE A 55 1.12 6.38 -5.03
C ILE A 55 0.10 6.48 -6.16
N THR A 56 0.54 6.69 -7.40
CA THR A 56 -0.36 6.73 -8.56
C THR A 56 -1.07 5.38 -8.75
N CYS A 57 -0.34 4.27 -8.64
CA CYS A 57 -0.91 2.93 -8.71
C CYS A 57 -1.95 2.68 -7.61
N ALA A 58 -1.63 3.05 -6.36
CA ALA A 58 -2.58 2.97 -5.24
C ALA A 58 -3.84 3.81 -5.48
N THR A 59 -3.67 5.02 -6.00
CA THR A 59 -4.78 5.93 -6.29
C THR A 59 -5.71 5.34 -7.34
N ASP A 60 -5.17 4.77 -8.41
CA ASP A 60 -5.97 4.16 -9.46
C ASP A 60 -6.65 2.87 -9.00
N ALA A 61 -6.00 2.07 -8.15
CA ALA A 61 -6.64 0.94 -7.49
C ALA A 61 -7.82 1.40 -6.61
N CYS A 62 -7.63 2.43 -5.77
CA CYS A 62 -8.71 2.99 -4.95
C CYS A 62 -9.89 3.52 -5.77
N LYS A 63 -9.65 4.11 -6.95
CA LYS A 63 -10.74 4.51 -7.86
C LYS A 63 -11.53 3.31 -8.37
N LYS A 64 -10.86 2.24 -8.78
CA LYS A 64 -11.51 0.99 -9.24
C LYS A 64 -12.32 0.34 -8.12
N LEU A 65 -11.74 0.27 -6.92
CA LEU A 65 -12.42 -0.20 -5.70
C LEU A 65 -13.66 0.64 -5.39
N GLY A 66 -13.59 1.96 -5.57
CA GLY A 66 -14.74 2.86 -5.44
C GLY A 66 -15.88 2.59 -6.44
N HIS A 67 -15.58 1.93 -7.56
CA HIS A 67 -16.58 1.46 -8.53
C HIS A 67 -17.06 0.02 -8.25
N GLY A 68 -16.59 -0.61 -7.17
CA GLY A 68 -16.97 -1.97 -6.78
C GLY A 68 -16.13 -3.08 -7.44
N ASP A 69 -15.01 -2.75 -8.09
CA ASP A 69 -14.08 -3.74 -8.65
C ASP A 69 -13.09 -4.21 -7.57
N PHE A 70 -13.53 -5.17 -6.74
CA PHE A 70 -12.72 -5.74 -5.66
C PHE A 70 -11.70 -6.79 -6.11
N GLU A 71 -11.71 -7.19 -7.38
CA GLU A 71 -10.70 -8.09 -7.95
C GLU A 71 -9.38 -7.35 -8.26
N THR A 72 -9.38 -6.02 -8.16
CA THR A 72 -8.19 -5.20 -8.32
C THR A 72 -7.23 -5.42 -7.15
N ARG A 73 -6.11 -6.10 -7.41
CA ARG A 73 -5.02 -6.32 -6.43
C ARG A 73 -3.79 -5.47 -6.74
N LEU A 74 -3.20 -4.87 -5.72
CA LEU A 74 -1.89 -4.23 -5.82
C LEU A 74 -0.81 -5.33 -5.74
N THR A 75 -0.18 -5.67 -6.88
CA THR A 75 0.75 -6.81 -6.99
C THR A 75 2.23 -6.41 -7.01
N ASN A 76 2.56 -5.20 -7.48
CA ASN A 76 3.93 -4.71 -7.57
C ASN A 76 4.35 -3.91 -6.33
N ILE A 77 4.18 -4.51 -5.15
CA ILE A 77 4.53 -3.90 -3.87
C ILE A 77 6.01 -4.20 -3.59
N ALA A 78 6.83 -3.16 -3.44
CA ALA A 78 8.23 -3.33 -3.05
C ALA A 78 8.32 -4.02 -1.67
N GLU A 79 9.32 -4.88 -1.46
CA GLU A 79 9.39 -5.74 -0.27
C GLU A 79 9.59 -4.99 1.06
N ASP A 80 10.00 -3.73 1.05
CA ASP A 80 10.38 -2.99 2.26
C ASP A 80 9.92 -1.52 2.29
N GLY A 81 9.38 -1.09 3.43
CA GLY A 81 9.16 0.31 3.79
C GLY A 81 7.70 0.69 4.06
N GLU A 82 7.49 1.91 4.55
CA GLU A 82 6.15 2.43 4.92
C GLU A 82 5.15 2.41 3.76
N ILE A 83 5.62 2.64 2.52
CA ILE A 83 4.77 2.55 1.32
C ILE A 83 4.30 1.10 1.10
N SER A 84 5.18 0.12 1.33
CA SER A 84 4.83 -1.30 1.20
C SER A 84 3.76 -1.70 2.20
N GLU A 85 3.96 -1.34 3.47
CA GLU A 85 2.99 -1.58 4.55
C GLU A 85 1.63 -0.96 4.22
N PHE A 86 1.62 0.29 3.74
CA PHE A 86 0.40 0.96 3.28
C PHE A 86 -0.30 0.18 2.15
N LEU A 87 0.42 -0.23 1.11
CA LEU A 87 -0.17 -0.97 -0.02
C LEU A 87 -0.71 -2.34 0.42
N TRP A 88 -0.01 -3.04 1.33
CA TRP A 88 -0.48 -4.28 1.91
C TRP A 88 -1.76 -4.09 2.75
N SER A 89 -1.81 -3.06 3.59
CA SER A 89 -3.01 -2.73 4.36
C SER A 89 -4.20 -2.38 3.47
N VAL A 90 -3.99 -1.74 2.32
CA VAL A 90 -5.05 -1.48 1.34
C VAL A 90 -5.58 -2.78 0.73
N ASN A 91 -4.68 -3.70 0.33
CA ASN A 91 -5.10 -5.02 -0.17
C ASN A 91 -5.90 -5.80 0.88
N GLU A 92 -5.41 -5.84 2.12
CA GLU A 92 -6.09 -6.56 3.22
C GLU A 92 -7.49 -5.98 3.48
N MET A 93 -7.61 -4.65 3.50
CA MET A 93 -8.90 -3.98 3.65
C MET A 93 -9.88 -4.35 2.51
N THR A 94 -9.38 -4.40 1.27
CA THR A 94 -10.16 -4.82 0.09
C THR A 94 -10.60 -6.28 0.20
N ASP A 95 -9.69 -7.19 0.60
CA ASP A 95 -9.98 -8.63 0.73
C ASP A 95 -11.14 -8.86 1.73
N PHE A 96 -11.21 -8.10 2.83
CA PHE A 96 -12.32 -8.18 3.78
C PHE A 96 -13.64 -7.65 3.22
N MET A 97 -13.62 -6.54 2.49
CA MET A 97 -14.82 -5.99 1.85
C MET A 97 -15.38 -6.94 0.79
N ASP A 98 -14.50 -7.48 -0.04
CA ASP A 98 -14.83 -8.47 -1.06
C ASP A 98 -15.46 -9.73 -0.45
N ALA A 99 -14.81 -10.33 0.56
CA ALA A 99 -15.33 -11.49 1.26
C ALA A 99 -16.73 -11.23 1.85
N PHE A 100 -16.93 -10.06 2.48
CA PHE A 100 -18.22 -9.68 3.03
C PHE A 100 -19.30 -9.54 1.95
N VAL A 101 -19.02 -8.83 0.86
CA VAL A 101 -19.97 -8.62 -0.25
C VAL A 101 -20.31 -9.95 -0.92
N ARG A 102 -19.31 -10.79 -1.18
CA ARG A 102 -19.46 -12.10 -1.79
C ARG A 102 -20.34 -13.01 -0.94
N GLU A 103 -20.03 -13.16 0.34
CA GLU A 103 -20.81 -14.04 1.22
C GLU A 103 -22.21 -13.49 1.52
N SER A 104 -22.36 -12.17 1.69
CA SER A 104 -23.66 -11.54 1.90
C SER A 104 -24.57 -11.73 0.70
N THR A 105 -24.05 -11.48 -0.52
CA THR A 105 -24.79 -11.72 -1.77
C THR A 105 -25.24 -13.16 -1.86
N ALA A 106 -24.33 -14.10 -1.61
CA ALA A 106 -24.63 -15.51 -1.73
C ALA A 106 -25.65 -15.99 -0.69
N ALA A 107 -25.59 -15.52 0.56
CA ALA A 107 -26.61 -15.80 1.57
C ALA A 107 -27.98 -15.23 1.17
N MET A 108 -28.02 -13.97 0.73
CA MET A 108 -29.26 -13.31 0.30
C MET A 108 -29.90 -13.96 -0.93
N GLU A 109 -29.10 -14.55 -1.82
CA GLU A 109 -29.64 -15.30 -2.97
C GLU A 109 -30.49 -16.50 -2.53
N TYR A 110 -30.07 -17.24 -1.49
CA TYR A 110 -30.90 -18.33 -0.94
C TYR A 110 -32.14 -17.79 -0.23
N VAL A 111 -31.99 -16.71 0.54
CA VAL A 111 -33.12 -16.05 1.22
C VAL A 111 -34.18 -15.60 0.23
N SER A 112 -33.77 -15.06 -0.93
CA SER A 112 -34.70 -14.66 -2.00
C SER A 112 -35.57 -15.81 -2.53
N ARG A 113 -35.13 -17.06 -2.32
CA ARG A 113 -35.83 -18.30 -2.70
C ARG A 113 -36.55 -18.95 -1.51
N ASN A 114 -36.74 -18.21 -0.40
CA ASN A 114 -37.26 -18.70 0.88
C ASN A 114 -36.44 -19.87 1.46
N GLN A 115 -35.12 -19.89 1.22
CA GLN A 115 -34.20 -20.88 1.76
C GLN A 115 -33.25 -20.21 2.75
N TYR A 116 -33.25 -20.67 4.00
CA TYR A 116 -32.59 -19.97 5.12
C TYR A 116 -31.38 -20.72 5.69
N PHE A 117 -30.91 -21.76 5.02
CA PHE A 117 -29.85 -22.61 5.56
C PHE A 117 -28.43 -22.03 5.34
N ARG A 118 -28.24 -21.11 4.38
CA ARG A 118 -26.92 -20.55 4.08
C ARG A 118 -26.64 -19.37 5.00
N ARG A 119 -25.57 -19.50 5.79
CA ARG A 119 -25.06 -18.44 6.68
C ARG A 119 -23.78 -17.84 6.09
N ILE A 120 -23.57 -16.56 6.35
CA ILE A 120 -22.33 -15.85 6.06
C ILE A 120 -21.22 -16.43 6.95
N ILE A 121 -20.07 -16.72 6.36
CA ILE A 121 -18.88 -17.18 7.09
C ILE A 121 -18.32 -16.01 7.89
N GLU A 122 -18.24 -16.15 9.22
CA GLU A 122 -17.73 -15.09 10.11
C GLU A 122 -16.21 -15.09 10.21
N ASP A 123 -15.56 -16.21 9.88
CA ASP A 123 -14.13 -16.39 10.02
C ASP A 123 -13.36 -15.41 9.11
N GLY A 124 -12.41 -14.68 9.71
CA GLY A 124 -11.62 -13.66 9.02
C GLY A 124 -12.31 -12.29 8.88
N MET A 125 -13.59 -12.16 9.27
CA MET A 125 -14.25 -10.86 9.34
C MET A 125 -13.96 -10.16 10.67
N HIS A 126 -13.74 -8.85 10.61
CA HIS A 126 -13.40 -8.05 11.79
C HIS A 126 -14.29 -6.81 11.89
N GLY A 127 -14.44 -6.29 13.12
CA GLY A 127 -15.14 -5.03 13.41
C GLY A 127 -16.58 -4.99 12.86
N ASN A 128 -16.88 -3.95 12.09
CA ASN A 128 -18.24 -3.71 11.58
C ASN A 128 -18.69 -4.74 10.54
N LEU A 129 -17.77 -5.32 9.76
CA LEU A 129 -18.11 -6.37 8.79
C LEU A 129 -18.61 -7.63 9.50
N LEU A 130 -17.92 -8.03 10.57
CA LEU A 130 -18.33 -9.15 11.42
C LEU A 130 -19.70 -8.90 12.09
N ASN A 131 -19.92 -7.69 12.59
CA ASN A 131 -21.20 -7.32 13.17
C ASN A 131 -22.33 -7.40 12.12
N GLY A 132 -22.11 -6.88 10.92
CA GLY A 132 -23.06 -6.99 9.81
C GLY A 132 -23.37 -8.44 9.44
N ALA A 133 -22.34 -9.29 9.34
CA ALA A 133 -22.49 -10.71 9.06
C ALA A 133 -23.36 -11.41 10.12
N ARG A 134 -23.13 -11.13 11.41
CA ARG A 134 -23.92 -11.69 12.52
C ARG A 134 -25.38 -11.25 12.50
N VAL A 135 -25.64 -9.98 12.22
CA VAL A 135 -27.02 -9.46 12.12
C VAL A 135 -27.78 -10.20 11.01
N ILE A 136 -27.15 -10.38 9.84
CA ILE A 136 -27.75 -11.12 8.73
C ILE A 136 -27.97 -12.60 9.12
N ASN A 137 -26.97 -13.23 9.73
CA ASN A 137 -27.02 -14.62 10.20
C ASN A 137 -28.03 -14.89 11.31
N GLN A 138 -28.59 -13.87 11.95
CA GLN A 138 -29.67 -13.97 12.94
C GLN A 138 -31.06 -13.77 12.31
N ALA A 139 -31.13 -13.07 11.18
CA ALA A 139 -32.37 -12.85 10.43
C ALA A 139 -32.72 -14.01 9.49
N THR A 140 -31.78 -14.94 9.31
CA THR A 140 -31.85 -16.12 8.44
C THR A 140 -31.94 -17.36 9.31
#